data_AF-A0PZJ5-F1
#
_entry.id   AF-A0PZJ5-F1
#
_cell.length_a   1.000
_cell.length_b   1.000
_cell.length_c   1.000
_cell.angle_alpha   90.00
_cell.angle_beta   90.00
_cell.angle_gamma   90.00
#
_symmetry.space_group_name_H-M   'P 1'
#
loop_
_entity.id
_entity.type
_entity.pdbx_description
1 polymer ?
#
loop_
_entity_poly.entity_id
_entity_poly.type
_entity_poly.pdbx_seq_one_letter_code
_entity_poly.pdbx_strand_id
1 'polypeptide(L)'
;MEINKYLSLDISLHKTLYDINKNYSKSILSYDALLDILNINWLSTGYQSKHEESLFKSYATNAIKLYFLNPLDKGCDILLLDKFITFKEDSNLICCKVDKLHFLSNDKLELIDYKTGKYIPSIDKYFNSYKTFLTVYSIKKKLGVYPDIFSLYYLQHGLKFSTFINIDVMYSINHKRYGRF
;
A
#
# COMPACT_ATOMS: atom_id res chain seq x y z
N MET A 1 -7.93 -19.08 10.01
CA MET A 1 -6.81 -18.19 10.35
C MET A 1 -7.31 -17.22 11.40
N GLU A 2 -6.73 -17.22 12.59
CA GLU A 2 -7.13 -16.29 13.65
C GLU A 2 -6.56 -14.90 13.32
N ILE A 3 -7.42 -13.88 13.27
CA ILE A 3 -6.99 -12.51 12.99
C ILE A 3 -6.32 -11.97 14.26
N ASN A 4 -5.07 -11.53 14.15
CA ASN A 4 -4.38 -10.85 15.25
C ASN A 4 -4.53 -9.33 15.15
N LYS A 5 -4.27 -8.61 16.24
CA LYS A 5 -4.32 -7.14 16.35
C LYS A 5 -3.61 -6.36 15.25
N TYR A 6 -2.46 -6.83 14.77
CA TYR A 6 -1.70 -6.15 13.72
C TYR A 6 -2.40 -6.30 12.36
N LEU A 7 -2.94 -7.48 12.08
CA LEU A 7 -3.73 -7.72 10.86
C LEU A 7 -5.06 -6.95 10.90
N SER A 8 -5.73 -6.85 12.06
CA SER A 8 -6.93 -6.01 12.20
C SER A 8 -6.64 -4.54 11.94
N LEU A 9 -5.54 -4.01 12.47
CA LEU A 9 -5.10 -2.64 12.20
C LEU A 9 -4.79 -2.43 10.72
N ASP A 10 -4.07 -3.38 10.12
CA ASP A 10 -3.69 -3.35 8.72
C ASP A 10 -4.92 -3.28 7.80
N ILE A 11 -5.85 -4.22 7.96
CA ILE A 11 -7.09 -4.27 7.17
C ILE A 11 -7.92 -2.99 7.39
N SER A 12 -8.04 -2.52 8.64
CA SER A 12 -8.81 -1.32 8.95
C SER A 12 -8.26 -0.09 8.21
N LEU A 13 -6.94 0.11 8.23
CA LEU A 13 -6.29 1.25 7.56
C LEU A 13 -6.29 1.13 6.03
N HIS A 14 -6.04 -0.05 5.46
CA HIS A 14 -6.11 -0.23 4.00
C HIS A 14 -7.52 0.02 3.46
N LYS A 15 -8.57 -0.51 4.13
CA LYS A 15 -9.96 -0.22 3.75
C LYS A 15 -10.30 1.26 3.89
N THR A 16 -9.85 1.89 4.97
CA THR A 16 -10.04 3.33 5.20
C THR A 16 -9.42 4.16 4.07
N LEU A 17 -8.17 3.87 3.69
CA LEU A 17 -7.51 4.57 2.59
C LEU A 17 -8.14 4.26 1.22
N TYR A 18 -8.62 3.04 1.00
CA TYR A 18 -9.40 2.71 -0.20
C TYR A 18 -10.63 3.63 -0.31
N ASP A 19 -11.43 3.74 0.75
CA ASP A 19 -12.64 4.56 0.74
C ASP A 19 -12.34 6.06 0.63
N ILE A 20 -11.27 6.56 1.27
CA ILE A 20 -10.82 7.94 1.12
C ILE A 20 -10.43 8.20 -0.35
N ASN A 21 -9.57 7.37 -0.92
CA ASN A 21 -9.04 7.58 -2.27
C ASN A 21 -10.10 7.38 -3.37
N LYS A 22 -11.03 6.44 -3.18
CA LYS A 22 -12.16 6.23 -4.09
C LYS A 22 -13.09 7.44 -4.16
N ASN A 23 -13.20 8.20 -3.07
CA ASN A 23 -14.06 9.36 -2.97
C ASN A 23 -13.32 10.71 -3.16
N TYR A 24 -11.99 10.69 -3.27
CA TYR A 24 -11.15 11.90 -3.34
C TYR A 24 -11.47 12.81 -4.53
N SER A 25 -11.94 12.24 -5.65
CA SER A 25 -12.31 13.01 -6.84
C SER A 25 -13.63 13.80 -6.70
N LYS A 26 -14.39 13.59 -5.61
CA LYS A 26 -15.74 14.18 -5.46
C LYS A 26 -15.82 15.38 -4.53
N SER A 27 -14.87 15.55 -3.60
CA SER A 27 -14.80 16.70 -2.68
C SER A 27 -13.58 16.63 -1.76
N ILE A 28 -13.07 17.77 -1.31
CA ILE A 28 -12.13 17.83 -0.18
C ILE A 28 -12.85 17.31 1.06
N LEU A 29 -12.45 16.14 1.57
CA LEU A 29 -13.00 15.56 2.79
C LEU A 29 -12.47 16.29 4.02
N SER A 30 -13.33 16.54 5.01
CA SER A 30 -12.90 17.05 6.32
C SER A 30 -12.18 15.97 7.13
N TYR A 31 -11.45 16.38 8.17
CA TYR A 31 -10.82 15.43 9.09
C TYR A 31 -11.86 14.52 9.76
N ASP A 32 -13.01 15.06 10.17
CA ASP A 32 -14.09 14.29 10.78
C ASP A 32 -14.65 13.24 9.81
N ALA A 33 -14.83 13.59 8.54
CA ALA A 33 -15.26 12.62 7.53
C ALA A 33 -14.26 11.47 7.36
N LEU A 34 -12.96 11.75 7.45
CA LEU A 34 -11.91 10.72 7.44
C LEU A 34 -11.99 9.81 8.68
N LEU A 35 -12.30 10.38 9.85
CA LEU A 35 -12.51 9.59 11.07
C LEU A 35 -13.77 8.73 11.01
N ASP A 36 -14.84 9.23 10.40
CA ASP A 36 -16.07 8.45 10.18
C ASP A 36 -15.80 7.24 9.28
N ILE A 37 -15.05 7.42 8.19
CA ILE A 37 -14.60 6.31 7.33
C ILE A 37 -13.76 5.31 8.12
N LEU A 38 -12.84 5.78 8.97
CA LEU A 38 -12.06 4.90 9.85
C LEU A 38 -12.95 4.13 10.84
N ASN A 39 -14.00 4.75 11.36
CA ASN A 39 -14.92 4.12 12.29
C ASN A 39 -15.75 3.02 11.62
N ILE A 40 -16.24 3.27 10.41
CA ILE A 40 -16.96 2.28 9.60
C ILE A 40 -16.07 1.07 9.29
N ASN A 41 -14.80 1.30 8.97
CA ASN A 41 -13.87 0.26 8.56
C ASN A 41 -13.14 -0.46 9.71
N TRP A 42 -13.40 -0.07 10.97
CA TRP A 42 -12.69 -0.62 12.11
C TRP A 42 -13.05 -2.07 12.40
N LEU A 43 -12.03 -2.94 12.43
CA LEU A 43 -12.19 -4.33 12.85
C LEU A 43 -11.86 -4.49 14.33
N SER A 44 -12.87 -4.74 15.16
CA SER A 44 -12.72 -4.98 16.61
C SER A 44 -12.19 -6.37 17.00
N THR A 45 -11.83 -7.22 16.04
CA THR A 45 -11.35 -8.60 16.28
C THR A 45 -9.85 -8.65 16.53
N GLY A 46 -9.36 -9.71 17.20
CA GLY A 46 -7.92 -9.97 17.34
C GLY A 46 -7.20 -9.17 18.43
N TYR A 47 -7.93 -8.33 19.16
CA TYR A 47 -7.44 -7.65 20.37
C TYR A 47 -7.75 -8.50 21.61
N GLN A 48 -6.82 -8.52 22.55
CA GLN A 48 -6.91 -9.29 23.80
C GLN A 48 -7.81 -8.61 24.84
N SER A 49 -8.05 -7.30 24.70
CA SER A 49 -8.91 -6.53 25.60
C SER A 49 -9.43 -5.26 24.93
N LYS A 50 -10.46 -4.65 25.54
CA LYS A 50 -10.96 -3.33 25.13
C LYS A 50 -9.91 -2.22 25.29
N HIS A 51 -9.00 -2.36 26.25
CA HIS A 51 -7.90 -1.43 26.41
C HIS A 51 -6.91 -1.53 25.24
N GLU A 52 -6.54 -2.75 24.82
CA GLU A 52 -5.67 -2.95 23.66
C GLU A 52 -6.34 -2.46 22.36
N GLU A 53 -7.62 -2.76 22.18
CA GLU A 53 -8.40 -2.23 21.05
C GLU A 53 -8.36 -0.69 21.00
N SER A 54 -8.61 -0.02 22.13
CA SER A 54 -8.58 1.43 22.23
C SER A 54 -7.19 2.02 21.92
N LEU A 55 -6.12 1.37 22.40
CA LEU A 55 -4.75 1.76 22.07
C LEU A 55 -4.48 1.68 20.57
N PHE A 56 -4.86 0.58 19.91
CA PHE A 56 -4.70 0.44 18.46
C PHE A 56 -5.59 1.41 17.67
N LYS A 57 -6.79 1.70 18.16
CA LYS A 57 -7.67 2.71 17.58
C LYS A 57 -6.99 4.08 17.61
N SER A 58 -6.33 4.43 18.71
CA SER A 58 -5.57 5.67 18.81
C SER A 58 -4.43 5.76 17.79
N TYR A 59 -3.73 4.65 17.51
CA TYR A 59 -2.71 4.60 16.46
C TYR A 59 -3.29 4.82 15.07
N ALA A 60 -4.44 4.20 14.76
CA ALA A 60 -5.12 4.40 13.49
C ALA A 60 -5.61 5.85 13.34
N THR A 61 -6.23 6.42 14.38
CA THR A 61 -6.67 7.83 14.40
C THR A 61 -5.49 8.78 14.17
N ASN A 62 -4.34 8.53 14.79
CA ASN A 62 -3.14 9.32 14.56
C ASN A 62 -2.61 9.18 13.13
N ALA A 63 -2.61 7.97 12.56
CA ALA A 63 -2.21 7.75 11.17
C ALA A 63 -3.11 8.52 10.19
N ILE A 64 -4.42 8.52 10.42
CA ILE A 64 -5.38 9.29 9.62
C ILE A 64 -5.19 10.81 9.80
N LYS A 65 -4.84 11.26 11.01
CA LYS A 65 -4.47 12.67 11.24
C LYS A 65 -3.25 13.08 10.42
N LEU A 66 -2.18 12.28 10.45
CA LEU A 66 -0.97 12.55 9.67
C LEU A 66 -1.27 12.56 8.17
N TYR A 67 -2.07 11.60 7.70
CA TYR A 67 -2.52 11.54 6.31
C TYR A 67 -3.33 12.78 5.91
N PHE A 68 -4.29 13.21 6.74
CA PHE A 68 -5.11 14.39 6.49
C PHE A 68 -4.27 15.66 6.38
N LEU A 69 -3.32 15.86 7.30
CA LEU A 69 -2.46 17.04 7.33
C LEU A 69 -1.51 17.10 6.12
N ASN A 70 -0.98 15.95 5.68
CA ASN A 70 -0.08 15.88 4.55
C ASN A 70 -0.24 14.56 3.78
N PRO A 71 -1.19 14.48 2.83
CA PRO A 71 -1.37 13.29 2.02
C PRO A 71 -0.22 13.18 1.03
N LEU A 72 0.65 12.19 1.24
CA LEU A 72 1.85 11.97 0.40
C LEU A 72 1.58 11.08 -0.83
N ASP A 73 0.35 10.64 -1.02
CA ASP A 73 -0.10 9.82 -2.14
C ASP A 73 -1.00 10.58 -3.12
N LYS A 74 -0.88 11.91 -3.19
CA LYS A 74 -1.62 12.72 -4.17
C LYS A 74 -1.19 12.39 -5.60
N GLY A 75 -2.17 12.34 -6.48
CA GLY A 75 -2.01 12.12 -7.91
C GLY A 75 -3.31 12.48 -8.64
N CYS A 76 -3.32 12.25 -9.93
CA CYS A 76 -4.46 12.57 -10.80
C CYS A 76 -5.33 11.33 -10.98
N ASP A 77 -4.86 10.40 -11.83
CA ASP A 77 -5.65 9.27 -12.29
C ASP A 77 -5.22 7.97 -11.62
N ILE A 78 -6.14 7.37 -10.86
CA ILE A 78 -5.92 6.08 -10.21
C ILE A 78 -6.27 4.95 -11.18
N LEU A 79 -5.26 4.18 -11.60
CA LEU A 79 -5.42 3.00 -12.47
C LEU A 79 -5.84 1.75 -11.70
N LEU A 80 -5.25 1.54 -10.51
CA LEU A 80 -5.61 0.44 -9.61
C LEU A 80 -5.71 0.96 -8.19
N LEU A 81 -6.73 0.50 -7.46
CA LEU A 81 -6.94 0.81 -6.05
C LEU A 81 -7.45 -0.43 -5.33
N ASP A 82 -6.71 -0.87 -4.32
CA ASP A 82 -6.93 -2.07 -3.50
C ASP A 82 -7.34 -3.31 -4.33
N LYS A 83 -6.64 -3.56 -5.43
CA LYS A 83 -7.06 -4.52 -6.46
C LYS A 83 -6.10 -5.69 -6.60
N PHE A 84 -6.65 -6.89 -6.65
CA PHE A 84 -5.89 -8.07 -7.05
C PHE A 84 -5.64 -8.06 -8.56
N ILE A 85 -4.39 -8.29 -8.93
CA ILE A 85 -3.98 -8.58 -10.30
C ILE A 85 -3.55 -10.04 -10.37
N THR A 86 -4.03 -10.72 -11.41
CA THR A 86 -3.71 -12.12 -11.67
C THR A 86 -3.26 -12.28 -13.11
N PHE A 87 -2.26 -13.14 -13.31
CA PHE A 87 -1.82 -13.60 -14.62
C PHE A 87 -1.23 -15.01 -14.49
N LYS A 88 -1.19 -15.73 -15.60
CA LYS A 88 -0.54 -17.04 -15.67
C LYS A 88 0.85 -16.85 -16.28
N GLU A 89 1.85 -17.46 -15.65
CA GLU A 89 3.19 -17.65 -16.21
C GLU A 89 3.47 -19.15 -16.14
N ASP A 90 3.69 -19.77 -17.30
CA ASP A 90 3.75 -21.22 -17.46
C ASP A 90 2.53 -21.94 -16.83
N SER A 91 2.75 -22.84 -15.88
CA SER A 91 1.72 -23.57 -15.13
C SER A 91 1.30 -22.86 -13.83
N ASN A 92 1.91 -21.72 -13.50
CA ASN A 92 1.68 -21.03 -12.24
C ASN A 92 0.69 -19.87 -12.39
N LEU A 93 -0.28 -19.80 -11.48
CA LEU A 93 -1.12 -18.61 -11.32
C LEU A 93 -0.44 -17.66 -10.33
N ILE A 94 0.00 -16.50 -10.82
CA ILE A 94 0.55 -15.45 -9.98
C ILE A 94 -0.57 -14.49 -9.60
N CYS A 95 -0.69 -14.20 -8.30
CA CYS A 95 -1.66 -13.28 -7.74
C CYS A 95 -0.94 -12.27 -6.84
N CYS A 96 -1.17 -10.99 -7.09
CA CYS A 96 -0.63 -9.89 -6.28
C CYS A 96 -1.73 -8.88 -5.97
N LYS A 97 -1.70 -8.31 -4.76
CA LYS A 97 -2.56 -7.18 -4.41
C LYS A 97 -1.80 -5.88 -4.63
N VAL A 98 -2.40 -4.96 -5.37
CA VAL A 98 -1.89 -3.61 -5.57
C VAL A 98 -2.72 -2.66 -4.72
N ASP A 99 -2.09 -1.97 -3.78
CA ASP A 99 -2.78 -1.00 -2.92
C ASP A 99 -3.20 0.22 -3.72
N LYS A 100 -2.26 0.87 -4.42
CA LYS A 100 -2.57 2.00 -5.30
C LYS A 100 -1.55 2.11 -6.44
N LEU A 101 -2.06 2.29 -7.66
CA LEU A 101 -1.28 2.61 -8.85
C LEU A 101 -1.94 3.82 -9.51
N HIS A 102 -1.20 4.92 -9.65
CA HIS A 102 -1.76 6.19 -10.13
C HIS A 102 -0.74 7.05 -10.86
N PHE A 103 -1.23 7.98 -11.68
CA PHE A 103 -0.41 8.99 -12.33
C PHE A 103 -0.15 10.19 -11.40
N LEU A 104 1.09 10.65 -11.39
CA LEU A 104 1.49 11.93 -10.81
C LEU A 104 1.23 13.08 -11.79
N SER A 105 1.35 14.32 -11.32
CA SER A 105 1.13 15.53 -12.16
C SER A 105 2.14 15.70 -13.30
N ASN A 106 3.21 14.91 -13.32
CA ASN A 106 4.24 14.88 -14.37
C ASN A 106 4.16 13.61 -15.23
N ASP A 107 2.98 12.98 -15.28
CA ASP A 107 2.67 11.76 -16.04
C ASP A 107 3.48 10.52 -15.65
N LYS A 108 4.27 10.57 -14.58
CA LYS A 108 4.93 9.39 -14.04
C LYS A 108 3.92 8.49 -13.33
N LEU A 109 4.04 7.19 -13.57
CA LEU A 109 3.22 6.18 -12.94
C LEU A 109 3.85 5.73 -11.62
N GLU A 110 3.18 6.01 -10.50
CA GLU A 110 3.64 5.63 -9.16
C GLU A 110 2.84 4.43 -8.64
N LEU A 111 3.56 3.40 -8.21
CA LEU A 111 3.04 2.30 -7.40
C LEU A 111 3.27 2.61 -5.91
N ILE A 112 2.22 2.57 -5.12
CA ILE A 112 2.30 2.75 -3.66
C ILE A 112 1.91 1.45 -2.96
N ASP A 113 2.68 1.11 -1.94
CA ASP A 113 2.41 0.03 -0.99
C ASP A 113 2.32 0.66 0.42
N TYR A 114 1.12 0.68 0.98
CA TYR A 114 0.88 1.30 2.29
C TYR A 114 1.45 0.40 3.40
N LYS A 115 1.95 1.03 4.47
CA LYS A 115 2.58 0.35 5.60
C LYS A 115 1.93 0.86 6.88
N THR A 116 1.30 -0.08 7.59
CA THR A 116 0.54 0.17 8.81
C THR A 116 1.33 -0.19 10.06
N GLY A 117 2.48 -0.86 9.94
CA GLY A 117 3.34 -1.24 11.06
C GLY A 117 4.13 -0.07 11.65
N LYS A 118 4.41 -0.13 12.96
CA LYS A 118 5.22 0.88 13.66
C LYS A 118 6.71 0.77 13.33
N TYR A 119 7.21 -0.41 13.02
CA TYR A 119 8.63 -0.62 12.68
C TYR A 119 8.90 -0.30 11.21
N ILE A 120 9.93 0.51 10.95
CA ILE A 120 10.43 0.80 9.61
C ILE A 120 11.72 -0.03 9.41
N PRO A 121 11.69 -1.10 8.60
CA PRO A 121 12.90 -1.85 8.24
C PRO A 121 13.82 -1.05 7.31
N SER A 122 15.01 -1.59 7.03
CA SER A 122 15.89 -1.07 5.96
C SER A 122 15.13 -1.03 4.62
N ILE A 123 14.93 0.20 4.13
CA ILE A 123 14.14 0.50 2.93
C ILE A 123 14.77 -0.12 1.68
N ASP A 124 16.11 -0.08 1.57
CA ASP A 124 16.85 -0.66 0.44
C ASP A 124 16.59 -2.16 0.28
N LYS A 125 16.45 -2.89 1.39
CA LYS A 125 16.12 -4.31 1.36
C LYS A 125 14.71 -4.55 0.84
N TYR A 126 13.77 -3.66 1.15
CA TYR A 126 12.38 -3.77 0.69
C TYR A 126 12.26 -3.48 -0.80
N PHE A 127 12.90 -2.39 -1.27
CA PHE A 127 12.92 -2.02 -2.68
C PHE A 127 13.56 -3.11 -3.55
N ASN A 128 14.61 -3.77 -3.06
CA ASN A 128 15.28 -4.87 -3.75
C ASN A 128 14.72 -6.26 -3.40
N SER A 129 13.50 -6.33 -2.86
CA SER A 129 12.88 -7.61 -2.50
C SER A 129 12.22 -8.30 -3.68
N TYR A 130 12.14 -9.63 -3.61
CA TYR A 130 11.43 -10.43 -4.61
C TYR A 130 9.94 -10.09 -4.70
N LYS A 131 9.32 -9.73 -3.56
CA LYS A 131 7.92 -9.27 -3.51
C LYS A 131 7.73 -8.02 -4.38
N THR A 132 8.59 -7.01 -4.20
CA THR A 132 8.52 -5.76 -4.98
C THR A 132 8.69 -6.03 -6.47
N PHE A 133 9.67 -6.86 -6.83
CA PHE A 133 9.88 -7.29 -8.22
C PHE A 133 8.65 -7.97 -8.80
N LEU A 134 8.08 -8.96 -8.09
CA LEU A 134 6.88 -9.64 -8.55
C LEU A 134 5.70 -8.68 -8.74
N THR A 135 5.48 -7.72 -7.83
CA THR A 135 4.40 -6.73 -7.99
C THR A 135 4.60 -5.87 -9.25
N VAL A 136 5.80 -5.34 -9.45
CA VAL A 136 6.15 -4.53 -10.64
C VAL A 136 5.99 -5.34 -11.93
N TYR A 137 6.48 -6.57 -11.95
CA TYR A 137 6.35 -7.48 -13.09
C TYR A 137 4.88 -7.85 -13.36
N SER A 138 4.09 -8.09 -12.31
CA SER A 138 2.66 -8.38 -12.42
C SER A 138 1.90 -7.22 -13.07
N ILE A 139 2.24 -5.99 -12.71
CA ILE A 139 1.64 -4.78 -13.32
C ILE A 139 1.99 -4.71 -14.80
N LYS A 140 3.25 -4.94 -15.17
CA LYS A 140 3.65 -4.99 -16.59
C LYS A 140 2.89 -6.04 -17.37
N LYS A 141 2.78 -7.26 -16.83
CA LYS A 141 2.05 -8.35 -17.49
C LYS A 141 0.57 -8.04 -17.65
N LYS A 142 -0.04 -7.36 -16.67
CA LYS A 142 -1.47 -7.07 -16.69
C LYS A 142 -1.85 -5.83 -17.51
N LEU A 143 -1.05 -4.77 -17.43
CA LEU A 143 -1.35 -3.44 -17.99
C LEU A 143 -0.45 -3.03 -19.16
N GLY A 144 0.59 -3.81 -19.47
CA GLY A 144 1.52 -3.50 -20.56
C GLY A 144 2.53 -2.39 -20.23
N VAL A 145 2.50 -1.81 -19.03
CA VAL A 145 3.38 -0.71 -18.60
C VAL A 145 4.09 -1.04 -17.28
N TYR A 146 5.31 -0.54 -17.11
CA TYR A 146 5.97 -0.53 -15.81
C TYR A 146 5.61 0.76 -15.07
N PRO A 147 5.45 0.73 -13.74
CA PRO A 147 5.50 1.96 -12.95
C PRO A 147 6.91 2.57 -13.05
N ASP A 148 7.00 3.89 -13.00
CA ASP A 148 8.26 4.63 -12.96
C ASP A 148 8.82 4.68 -11.54
N ILE A 149 7.93 4.73 -10.55
CA ILE A 149 8.27 4.93 -9.13
C ILE A 149 7.59 3.86 -8.30
N PHE A 150 8.34 3.32 -7.33
CA PHE A 150 7.78 2.52 -6.25
C PHE A 150 7.94 3.24 -4.92
N SER A 151 6.84 3.31 -4.17
CA SER A 151 6.75 4.07 -2.93
C SER A 151 6.22 3.21 -1.78
N LEU A 152 6.89 3.32 -0.63
CA LEU A 152 6.42 2.78 0.65
C LEU A 152 5.89 3.92 1.50
N TYR A 153 4.60 3.89 1.85
CA TYR A 153 3.99 4.94 2.66
C TYR A 153 3.65 4.42 4.05
N TYR A 154 4.46 4.80 5.04
CA TYR A 154 4.32 4.45 6.45
C TYR A 154 3.34 5.39 7.14
N LEU A 155 2.09 4.95 7.26
CA LEU A 155 0.95 5.77 7.70
C LEU A 155 1.07 6.23 9.15
N GLN A 156 1.54 5.35 10.05
CA GLN A 156 1.73 5.71 11.46
C GLN A 156 2.81 6.78 11.68
N HIS A 157 3.68 7.00 10.68
CA HIS A 157 4.77 7.98 10.73
C HIS A 157 4.54 9.19 9.83
N GLY A 158 3.57 9.12 8.91
CA GLY A 158 3.38 10.15 7.88
C GLY A 158 4.58 10.27 6.94
N LEU A 159 5.34 9.19 6.72
CA LEU A 159 6.56 9.18 5.91
C LEU A 159 6.39 8.34 4.65
N LYS A 160 6.82 8.89 3.51
CA LYS A 160 6.89 8.17 2.23
C LYS A 160 8.34 8.04 1.79
N PHE A 161 8.75 6.83 1.47
CA PHE A 161 10.04 6.55 0.82
C PHE A 161 9.77 6.12 -0.61
N SER A 162 10.51 6.66 -1.56
CA SER A 162 10.31 6.42 -2.98
C SER A 162 11.62 6.05 -3.66
N THR A 163 11.56 5.20 -4.68
CA THR A 163 12.67 4.91 -5.57
C THR A 163 12.19 4.83 -7.02
N PHE A 164 13.08 5.13 -7.95
CA PHE A 164 12.84 4.87 -9.37
C PHE A 164 13.00 3.37 -9.65
N ILE A 165 12.07 2.82 -10.43
CA ILE A 165 12.15 1.43 -10.86
C ILE A 165 13.21 1.32 -11.96
N ASN A 166 14.23 0.52 -11.69
CA ASN A 166 15.20 0.08 -12.68
C ASN A 166 15.05 -1.43 -12.87
N ILE A 167 14.40 -1.82 -13.97
CA ILE A 167 14.03 -3.21 -14.19
C ILE A 167 15.25 -4.11 -14.35
N ASP A 168 16.32 -3.64 -14.99
CA ASP A 168 17.55 -4.41 -15.20
C ASP A 168 18.25 -4.73 -13.88
N VAL A 169 18.31 -3.74 -12.98
CA VAL A 169 18.83 -3.94 -11.62
C VAL A 169 17.96 -4.94 -10.87
N MET A 170 16.64 -4.80 -10.92
CA MET A 170 15.72 -5.72 -10.23
C MET A 170 15.85 -7.16 -10.77
N TYR A 171 15.96 -7.35 -12.08
CA TYR A 171 16.22 -8.66 -12.69
C TYR A 171 17.57 -9.24 -12.22
N SER A 172 18.64 -8.43 -12.26
CA SER A 172 19.98 -8.91 -11.90
C SER A 172 20.06 -9.39 -10.43
N ILE A 173 19.40 -8.67 -9.50
CA ILE A 173 19.38 -9.02 -8.09
C ILE A 173 18.57 -10.30 -7.87
N ASN A 174 17.40 -10.41 -8.50
CA ASN A 174 16.52 -11.55 -8.27
C ASN A 174 16.97 -12.81 -9.01
N HIS A 175 17.56 -12.69 -10.21
CA HIS A 175 18.16 -13.82 -10.92
C HIS A 175 19.37 -14.39 -10.16
N LYS A 176 20.20 -13.53 -9.54
CA LYS A 176 21.32 -13.99 -8.69
C LYS A 176 20.84 -14.69 -7.41
N ARG A 177 19.69 -14.28 -6.86
CA ARG A 177 19.18 -14.78 -5.58
C ARG A 177 18.27 -16.00 -5.70
N TYR A 178 17.52 -16.13 -6.80
CA TYR A 178 16.44 -17.12 -6.92
C TYR A 178 16.56 -18.04 -8.14
N GLY A 179 17.61 -17.89 -8.96
CA GLY A 179 17.80 -18.70 -10.17
C GLY A 179 16.81 -18.32 -11.29
N ARG A 180 16.95 -18.95 -12.46
CA ARG A 180 16.05 -18.75 -13.61
C ARG A 180 14.68 -19.34 -13.29
N PHE A 181 13.64 -18.51 -13.44
CA PHE A 181 12.37 -18.97 -13.98
C PHE A 181 12.55 -19.15 -15.49
#